data_AF-A0A7V0XHV1-F1
#
_entry.id   AF-A0A7V0XHV1-F1
#
_cell.length_a   1.000
_cell.length_b   1.000
_cell.length_c   1.000
_cell.angle_alpha   90.00
_cell.angle_beta   90.00
_cell.angle_gamma   90.00
#
_symmetry.space_group_name_H-M   'P 1'
#
loop_
_entity.id
_entity.type
_entity.pdbx_description
1 polymer ?
#
loop_
_entity_poly.entity_id
_entity_poly.type
_entity_poly.pdbx_seq_one_letter_code
_entity_poly.pdbx_strand_id
1 'polypeptide(L)'
;DILILSGDVPALSAETLDSLYQTHRRQNAYGTVLTAIFENPSGYGRIVRNDDDTLQGIVEEKDADDEIRKIKEINSGIYIFRGELLFDYLRKVDNDNAQKEYYLPDILPMLVRDGYKVALQVARDPDEISGINTIEQLQEVEEKILLKQGEA
;
A
#
# COMPACT_ATOMS: atom_id res chain seq x y z
N ASP A 1 -11.70 -6.65 11.89
CA ASP A 1 -10.73 -6.09 10.93
C ASP A 1 -11.50 -5.50 9.75
N ILE A 2 -10.97 -4.44 9.15
CA ILE A 2 -11.54 -3.74 8.00
C ILE A 2 -10.50 -3.83 6.88
N LEU A 3 -10.86 -4.45 5.76
CA LEU A 3 -10.05 -4.48 4.54
C LEU A 3 -10.46 -3.31 3.65
N ILE A 4 -9.48 -2.54 3.19
CA ILE A 4 -9.65 -1.39 2.30
C ILE A 4 -8.91 -1.70 1.01
N LEU A 5 -9.61 -1.57 -0.12
CA LEU A 5 -9.10 -1.84 -1.46
C LEU A 5 -9.30 -0.61 -2.34
N SER A 6 -8.40 -0.41 -3.29
CA SER A 6 -8.58 0.54 -4.38
C SER A 6 -9.35 -0.12 -5.53
N GLY A 7 -10.29 0.62 -6.14
CA GLY A 7 -11.18 0.09 -7.19
C GLY A 7 -10.54 0.01 -8.59
N ASP A 8 -9.32 0.51 -8.73
CA ASP A 8 -8.54 0.65 -9.96
C ASP A 8 -7.41 -0.39 -10.08
N VAL A 9 -7.42 -1.43 -9.23
CA VAL A 9 -6.41 -2.51 -9.19
C VAL A 9 -7.08 -3.83 -9.61
N PRO A 10 -7.28 -4.08 -10.92
CA PRO A 10 -8.12 -5.20 -11.37
C PRO A 10 -7.43 -6.56 -11.32
N ALA A 11 -6.10 -6.61 -11.24
CA ALA A 11 -5.32 -7.84 -11.26
C ALA A 11 -5.16 -8.47 -9.86
N LEU A 12 -5.70 -7.85 -8.81
CA LEU A 12 -5.54 -8.29 -7.44
C LEU A 12 -6.21 -9.65 -7.19
N SER A 13 -5.43 -10.63 -6.74
CA SER A 13 -5.93 -11.98 -6.48
C SER A 13 -6.52 -12.16 -5.07
N ALA A 14 -7.43 -13.13 -4.93
CA ALA A 14 -7.96 -13.52 -3.62
C ALA A 14 -6.86 -14.14 -2.74
N GLU A 15 -5.91 -14.84 -3.34
CA GLU A 15 -4.75 -15.45 -2.68
C GLU A 15 -3.84 -14.40 -2.04
N THR A 16 -3.58 -13.29 -2.74
CA THR A 16 -2.83 -12.16 -2.19
C THR A 16 -3.54 -11.54 -1.00
N LEU A 17 -4.87 -11.36 -1.09
CA LEU A 17 -5.69 -10.84 0.00
C LEU A 17 -5.74 -11.76 1.22
N ASP A 18 -5.88 -13.07 1.02
CA ASP A 18 -5.82 -14.03 2.14
C ASP A 18 -4.44 -14.00 2.80
N SER A 19 -3.36 -14.03 2.01
CA SER A 19 -2.00 -13.93 2.54
C SER A 19 -1.81 -12.66 3.38
N LEU A 20 -2.31 -11.51 2.91
CA LEU A 20 -2.31 -10.23 3.63
C LEU A 20 -3.05 -10.34 4.97
N TYR A 21 -4.24 -10.94 4.96
CA TYR A 21 -5.03 -11.15 6.16
C TYR A 21 -4.32 -12.10 7.14
N GLN A 22 -3.72 -13.19 6.67
CA GLN A 22 -2.96 -14.11 7.52
C GLN A 22 -1.76 -13.42 8.17
N THR A 23 -1.07 -12.52 7.45
CA THR A 23 0.00 -11.70 8.03
C THR A 23 -0.53 -10.77 9.12
N HIS A 24 -1.62 -10.06 8.84
CA HIS A 24 -2.26 -9.16 9.82
C HIS A 24 -2.61 -9.90 11.13
N ARG A 25 -3.23 -11.08 11.02
CA ARG A 25 -3.64 -11.91 12.16
C ARG A 25 -2.45 -12.50 12.90
N ARG A 26 -1.50 -13.12 12.19
CA ARG A 26 -0.31 -13.77 12.78
C ARG A 26 0.57 -12.78 13.53
N GLN A 27 0.71 -11.58 12.99
CA GLN A 27 1.50 -10.53 13.62
C GLN A 27 0.75 -9.82 14.75
N ASN A 28 -0.55 -10.07 14.94
CA ASN A 28 -1.41 -9.34 15.87
C ASN A 28 -1.33 -7.81 15.63
N ALA A 29 -1.30 -7.41 14.36
CA ALA A 29 -1.11 -6.01 13.96
C ALA A 29 -2.40 -5.20 14.09
N TYR A 30 -2.27 -3.89 14.26
CA TYR A 30 -3.37 -2.91 14.27
C TYR A 30 -3.59 -2.30 12.89
N GLY A 31 -2.53 -2.22 12.08
CA GLY A 31 -2.55 -1.86 10.67
C GLY A 31 -1.67 -2.82 9.87
N THR A 32 -2.06 -3.12 8.65
CA THR A 32 -1.23 -3.90 7.72
C THR A 32 -1.37 -3.31 6.33
N VAL A 33 -0.26 -3.12 5.65
CA VAL A 33 -0.20 -2.61 4.28
C VAL A 33 0.39 -3.67 3.37
N LEU A 34 -0.26 -3.87 2.22
CA LEU A 34 0.35 -4.60 1.12
C LEU A 34 1.30 -3.64 0.39
N THR A 35 2.53 -4.07 0.15
CA THR A 35 3.56 -3.31 -0.56
C THR A 35 3.98 -4.10 -1.79
N ALA A 36 4.66 -3.49 -2.74
CA ALA A 36 5.45 -4.28 -3.69
C ALA A 36 6.70 -3.54 -4.12
N ILE A 37 7.58 -4.24 -4.85
CA ILE A 37 8.86 -3.73 -5.30
C ILE A 37 8.78 -3.54 -6.81
N PHE A 38 8.91 -2.30 -7.26
CA PHE A 38 8.90 -1.94 -8.67
C PHE A 38 10.28 -1.45 -9.11
N GLU A 39 10.70 -1.82 -10.32
CA GLU A 39 11.91 -1.26 -10.92
C GLU A 39 11.75 0.23 -11.22
N ASN A 40 10.57 0.65 -11.67
CA ASN A 40 10.18 2.04 -11.81
C ASN A 40 9.00 2.35 -10.88
N PRO A 41 9.25 2.96 -9.70
CA PRO A 41 8.21 3.26 -8.72
C PRO A 41 7.51 4.62 -8.95
N SER A 42 7.80 5.33 -10.05
CA SER A 42 7.23 6.65 -10.32
C SER A 42 5.70 6.66 -10.24
N GLY A 43 5.17 7.65 -9.50
CA GLY A 43 3.73 7.86 -9.35
C GLY A 43 3.11 7.18 -8.13
N TYR A 44 3.82 6.29 -7.44
CA TYR A 44 3.33 5.62 -6.23
C TYR A 44 3.87 6.27 -4.95
N GLY A 45 3.18 6.09 -3.82
CA GLY A 45 3.77 6.37 -2.50
C GLY A 45 4.90 5.40 -2.18
N ARG A 46 5.93 5.86 -1.46
CA ARG A 46 7.11 5.07 -1.07
C ARG A 46 6.98 4.56 0.36
N ILE A 47 7.36 3.31 0.58
CA ILE A 47 7.47 2.72 1.91
C ILE A 47 8.85 3.04 2.48
N VAL A 48 8.89 3.91 3.47
CA VAL A 48 10.12 4.24 4.18
C VAL A 48 10.21 3.36 5.42
N ARG A 49 11.34 2.66 5.59
CA ARG A 49 11.58 1.73 6.69
C ARG A 49 12.63 2.28 7.66
N ASN A 50 12.48 1.90 8.92
CA ASN A 50 13.53 2.07 9.93
C ASN A 50 14.62 0.99 9.73
N ASP A 51 15.76 1.16 10.42
CA ASP A 51 16.88 0.20 10.40
C ASP A 51 16.51 -1.21 10.88
N ASP A 52 15.42 -1.34 11.66
CA ASP A 52 14.89 -2.61 12.15
C ASP A 52 13.81 -3.23 11.23
N ASP A 53 13.71 -2.73 10.00
CA ASP A 53 12.75 -3.12 8.96
C ASP A 53 11.28 -2.78 9.28
N THR A 54 11.00 -2.05 10.37
CA THR A 54 9.65 -1.56 10.68
C THR A 54 9.27 -0.36 9.81
N LEU A 55 7.96 -0.09 9.69
CA LEU A 55 7.48 1.09 8.95
C LEU A 55 7.92 2.38 9.66
N GLN A 56 8.69 3.22 8.97
CA GLN A 56 8.95 4.60 9.40
C GLN A 56 7.86 5.54 8.90
N GLY A 57 7.51 5.42 7.62
CA GLY A 57 6.67 6.40 6.93
C GLY A 57 6.14 5.86 5.60
N ILE A 58 5.07 6.46 5.12
CA ILE A 58 4.64 6.35 3.73
C ILE A 58 4.70 7.76 3.15
N VAL A 59 5.43 7.95 2.06
CA VAL A 59 5.65 9.28 1.47
C VAL A 59 5.18 9.26 0.03
N GLU A 60 4.15 10.05 -0.27
CA GLU A 60 3.60 10.19 -1.61
C GLU A 60 4.62 10.80 -2.59
N GLU A 61 4.56 10.43 -3.87
CA GLU A 61 5.53 10.85 -4.91
C GLU A 61 5.72 12.38 -4.97
N LYS A 62 4.64 13.14 -4.75
CA LYS A 62 4.66 14.61 -4.78
C LYS A 62 5.34 15.23 -3.57
N ASP A 63 5.35 14.52 -2.45
CA ASP A 63 5.95 14.95 -1.17
C ASP A 63 7.37 14.36 -0.99
N ALA A 64 7.76 13.39 -1.82
CA ALA A 64 9.07 12.73 -1.77
C ALA A 64 10.23 13.66 -2.19
N ASP A 65 11.38 13.51 -1.52
CA ASP A 65 12.66 14.06 -1.99
C ASP A 65 13.38 13.07 -2.93
N ASP A 66 14.55 13.48 -3.44
CA ASP A 66 15.31 12.67 -4.41
C ASP A 66 15.85 11.36 -3.83
N GLU A 67 16.02 11.26 -2.50
CA GLU A 67 16.45 10.01 -1.86
C GLU A 67 15.26 9.07 -1.69
N ILE A 68 14.12 9.58 -1.22
CA ILE A 68 12.88 8.82 -1.08
C ILE A 68 12.40 8.32 -2.45
N ARG A 69 12.50 9.13 -3.51
CA ARG A 69 12.11 8.72 -4.88
C ARG A 69 12.84 7.48 -5.39
N LYS A 70 14.05 7.20 -4.91
CA LYS A 70 14.86 6.02 -5.28
C LYS A 70 14.39 4.74 -4.60
N ILE A 71 13.57 4.84 -3.54
CA ILE A 71 13.00 3.67 -2.88
C ILE A 71 12.12 2.93 -3.88
N LYS A 72 12.37 1.64 -4.05
CA LYS A 72 11.63 0.78 -4.98
C LYS A 72 10.39 0.13 -4.37
N GLU A 73 10.30 0.10 -3.03
CA GLU A 73 9.14 -0.42 -2.34
C GLU A 73 8.03 0.63 -2.30
N ILE A 74 6.88 0.26 -2.87
CA ILE A 74 5.75 1.15 -3.05
C ILE A 74 4.55 0.75 -2.20
N ASN A 75 3.74 1.75 -1.88
CA ASN A 75 2.45 1.61 -1.25
C ASN A 75 1.40 1.18 -2.28
N SER A 76 0.75 0.03 -2.06
CA SER A 76 -0.27 -0.48 -2.99
C SER A 76 -1.64 0.18 -2.86
N GLY A 77 -1.89 0.94 -1.78
CA GLY A 77 -3.25 1.41 -1.47
C GLY A 77 -4.16 0.34 -0.84
N ILE A 78 -3.65 -0.86 -0.56
CA ILE A 78 -4.41 -1.96 0.04
C ILE A 78 -4.01 -2.14 1.50
N TYR A 79 -5.01 -2.07 2.39
CA TYR A 79 -4.79 -2.02 3.83
C TYR A 79 -5.74 -2.91 4.62
N ILE A 80 -5.28 -3.39 5.78
CA ILE A 80 -6.12 -3.99 6.80
C ILE A 80 -5.94 -3.21 8.11
N PHE A 81 -7.03 -2.73 8.70
CA PHE A 81 -7.01 -2.06 10.00
C PHE A 81 -7.88 -2.78 11.01
N ARG A 82 -7.51 -2.67 12.29
CA ARG A 82 -8.45 -2.94 13.39
C ARG A 82 -9.45 -1.80 13.46
N GLY A 83 -10.72 -2.15 13.29
CA GLY A 83 -11.81 -1.17 13.22
C GLY A 83 -11.94 -0.29 14.45
N GLU A 84 -11.56 -0.79 15.64
CA GLU A 84 -11.59 -0.05 16.90
C GLU A 84 -10.74 1.23 16.87
N LEU A 85 -9.58 1.21 16.19
CA LEU A 85 -8.69 2.37 16.12
C LEU A 85 -8.89 3.18 14.83
N LEU A 86 -9.27 2.55 13.72
CA LEU A 86 -9.30 3.21 12.40
C LEU A 86 -10.03 4.56 12.43
N PHE A 87 -11.24 4.60 12.99
CA PHE A 87 -12.06 5.82 13.01
C PHE A 87 -11.50 6.93 13.90
N ASP A 88 -10.79 6.57 14.97
CA ASP A 88 -10.14 7.56 15.84
C ASP A 88 -8.91 8.17 15.16
N TYR A 89 -8.16 7.38 14.39
CA TYR A 89 -7.03 7.88 13.61
C TYR A 89 -7.45 8.67 12.37
N LEU A 90 -8.54 8.29 11.71
CA LEU A 90 -9.10 9.06 10.59
C LEU A 90 -9.41 10.52 10.98
N ARG A 91 -9.83 10.77 12.23
CA ARG A 91 -10.08 12.12 12.75
C ARG A 91 -8.82 12.93 13.02
N LYS A 92 -7.66 12.26 13.10
CA LYS A 92 -6.35 12.88 13.37
C LYS A 92 -5.56 13.15 12.08
N VAL A 93 -5.94 12.56 10.95
CA VAL A 93 -5.34 12.86 9.66
C VAL A 93 -5.64 14.33 9.33
N ASP A 94 -4.58 15.08 9.04
CA ASP A 94 -4.69 16.45 8.55
C ASP A 94 -4.47 16.48 7.03
N ASN A 95 -4.44 17.68 6.46
CA ASN A 95 -4.21 17.87 5.04
C ASN A 95 -2.99 18.77 4.80
N ASP A 96 -1.99 18.75 5.69
CA ASP A 96 -0.77 19.53 5.51
C ASP A 96 0.26 18.81 4.65
N ASN A 97 -0.13 18.51 3.40
CA ASN A 97 0.72 17.95 2.35
C ASN A 97 0.65 18.81 1.08
N ALA A 98 1.44 18.44 0.06
CA ALA A 98 1.51 19.15 -1.20
C ALA A 98 0.18 19.21 -1.96
N GLN A 99 -0.75 18.26 -1.72
CA GLN A 99 -2.05 18.20 -2.41
C GLN A 99 -3.20 18.82 -1.62
N LYS A 100 -3.01 19.11 -0.33
CA LYS A 100 -4.07 19.55 0.58
C LYS A 100 -5.21 18.54 0.74
N GLU A 101 -4.87 17.25 0.67
CA GLU A 101 -5.80 16.11 0.82
C GLU A 101 -5.57 15.35 2.13
N TYR A 102 -6.54 14.54 2.55
CA TYR A 102 -6.40 13.68 3.72
C TYR A 102 -5.92 12.30 3.27
N TYR A 103 -4.66 11.96 3.52
CA TYR A 103 -4.10 10.69 3.09
C TYR A 103 -4.39 9.59 4.10
N LEU A 104 -5.18 8.60 3.69
CA LEU A 104 -5.39 7.35 4.45
C LEU A 104 -4.08 6.66 4.90
N PRO A 105 -3.01 6.55 4.08
CA PRO A 105 -1.78 5.87 4.51
C PRO A 105 -1.11 6.51 5.74
N ASP A 106 -1.33 7.79 6.02
CA ASP A 106 -0.74 8.50 7.17
C ASP A 106 -1.15 7.90 8.52
N ILE A 107 -2.25 7.14 8.56
CA ILE A 107 -2.67 6.41 9.76
C ILE A 107 -1.61 5.38 10.19
N LEU A 108 -0.91 4.74 9.26
CA LEU A 108 0.04 3.67 9.58
C LEU A 108 1.27 4.22 10.35
N PRO A 109 1.95 5.29 9.91
CA PRO A 109 2.98 5.95 10.71
C PRO A 109 2.47 6.47 12.06
N MET A 110 1.24 7.02 12.11
CA MET A 110 0.65 7.47 13.39
C MET A 110 0.46 6.31 14.38
N LEU A 111 0.05 5.14 13.91
CA LEU A 111 -0.06 3.93 14.73
C LEU A 111 1.30 3.50 15.28
N VAL A 112 2.34 3.48 14.43
CA VAL A 112 3.71 3.12 14.86
C VAL A 112 4.21 4.07 15.94
N ARG A 113 4.05 5.39 15.74
CA ARG A 113 4.45 6.41 16.72
C ARG A 113 3.76 6.25 18.07
N ASP A 114 2.50 5.82 18.06
CA ASP A 114 1.72 5.60 19.27
C ASP A 114 1.96 4.21 19.89
N GLY A 115 2.93 3.44 19.38
CA GLY A 115 3.36 2.14 19.91
C GLY A 115 2.53 0.95 19.43
N TYR A 116 1.62 1.14 18.47
CA TYR A 116 0.85 0.06 17.87
C TYR A 116 1.64 -0.65 16.79
N LYS A 117 1.52 -1.97 16.76
CA LYS A 117 2.20 -2.80 15.76
C LYS A 117 1.57 -2.63 14.39
N VAL A 118 2.38 -2.25 13.41
CA VAL A 118 2.04 -2.25 11.97
C VAL A 118 2.84 -3.34 11.27
N ALA A 119 2.18 -4.09 10.39
CA ALA A 119 2.82 -5.10 9.56
C ALA A 119 2.89 -4.65 8.10
N LEU A 120 3.93 -5.07 7.39
CA LEU A 120 4.07 -4.88 5.96
C LEU A 120 4.11 -6.27 5.32
N GLN A 121 3.46 -6.40 4.17
CA GLN A 121 3.55 -7.60 3.35
C GLN A 121 3.90 -7.20 1.92
N VAL A 122 5.05 -7.67 1.45
CA VAL A 122 5.41 -7.54 0.04
C VAL A 122 4.59 -8.53 -0.78
N ALA A 123 3.91 -8.05 -1.82
CA ALA A 123 3.21 -8.86 -2.79
C ALA A 123 4.22 -9.76 -3.53
N ARG A 124 3.84 -11.02 -3.79
CA ARG A 124 4.69 -11.96 -4.52
C ARG A 124 4.81 -11.59 -5.99
N ASP A 125 3.70 -11.15 -6.56
CA ASP A 125 3.62 -10.62 -7.92
C ASP A 125 3.30 -9.12 -7.84
N PRO A 126 4.25 -8.23 -8.16
CA PRO A 126 4.01 -6.78 -8.16
C PRO A 126 2.95 -6.37 -9.19
N ASP A 127 2.74 -7.15 -10.26
CA ASP A 127 1.76 -6.81 -11.29
C ASP A 127 0.32 -6.86 -10.75
N GLU A 128 0.05 -7.66 -9.70
CA GLU A 128 -1.28 -7.73 -9.08
C GLU A 128 -1.71 -6.42 -8.41
N ILE A 129 -0.75 -5.57 -8.04
CA ILE A 129 -1.02 -4.33 -7.31
C ILE A 129 -0.90 -3.07 -8.18
N SER A 130 -0.68 -3.25 -9.49
CA SER A 130 -0.60 -2.12 -10.42
C SER A 130 -1.96 -1.43 -10.53
N GLY A 131 -2.00 -0.16 -10.12
CA GLY A 131 -3.19 0.69 -10.26
C GLY A 131 -3.29 1.28 -11.66
N ILE A 132 -4.52 1.47 -12.14
CA ILE A 132 -4.81 2.02 -13.46
C ILE A 132 -5.25 3.47 -13.32
N ASN A 133 -4.34 4.38 -13.67
CA ASN A 133 -4.56 5.82 -13.68
C ASN A 133 -4.65 6.40 -15.09
N THR A 134 -4.16 5.69 -16.11
CA THR A 134 -4.21 6.13 -17.52
C THR A 134 -4.72 5.03 -18.45
N ILE A 135 -5.08 5.42 -19.68
CA ILE A 135 -5.55 4.49 -20.71
C ILE A 135 -4.43 3.54 -21.15
N GLU A 136 -3.19 4.02 -21.19
CA GLU A 136 -2.01 3.22 -21.52
C GLU A 136 -1.81 2.12 -20.46
N GLN A 137 -1.93 2.46 -19.17
CA GLN A 137 -1.88 1.47 -18.09
C GLN A 137 -3.02 0.45 -18.17
N LEU A 138 -4.22 0.88 -18.59
CA LEU A 138 -5.35 -0.04 -18.80
C LEU A 138 -5.04 -1.07 -19.88
N GLN A 139 -4.46 -0.64 -21.01
CA GLN A 139 -4.07 -1.52 -22.11
C GLN A 139 -2.99 -2.52 -21.68
N GLU A 140 -1.95 -2.04 -21.00
CA GLU A 140 -0.87 -2.89 -20.50
C GLU A 140 -1.38 -3.98 -19.54
N VAL A 141 -2.30 -3.61 -18.63
CA VAL A 141 -2.90 -4.56 -17.68
C VAL A 141 -3.83 -5.54 -18.40
N GLU A 142 -4.62 -5.08 -19.38
CA GLU A 142 -5.48 -5.95 -20.19
C GLU A 142 -4.65 -7.03 -20.93
N GLU A 143 -3.56 -6.65 -21.58
CA GLU A 143 -2.66 -7.59 -22.26
C GLU A 143 -2.10 -8.64 -21.28
N LYS A 144 -1.64 -8.21 -20.10
CA LYS A 144 -1.13 -9.13 -19.07
C LYS A 144 -2.20 -10.09 -18.55
N ILE A 145 -3.41 -9.61 -18.31
CA ILE A 145 -4.53 -10.44 -17.84
C ILE A 145 -4.88 -11.48 -18.91
N LEU A 146 -4.98 -11.08 -20.17
CA LEU A 146 -5.29 -11.99 -21.28
C LEU A 146 -4.21 -13.05 -21.47
N LEU A 147 -2.92 -12.68 -21.35
CA LEU A 147 -1.81 -13.64 -21.38
C LEU A 147 -1.93 -14.69 -20.27
N LYS A 148 -2.17 -14.26 -19.02
CA LYS A 148 -2.35 -15.16 -17.88
C LYS A 148 -3.56 -16.09 -18.05
N GLN A 149 -4.63 -15.63 -18.70
CA GLN A 149 -5.82 -16.44 -18.98
C GLN A 149 -5.62 -17.42 -20.15
N GLY A 150 -4.77 -17.08 -21.12
CA GLY A 150 -4.45 -17.96 -22.26
C GLY A 150 -3.44 -19.06 -21.93
N GLU A 151 -2.69 -18.93 -20.83
CA GLU A 151 -1.77 -19.94 -20.30
C GLU A 151 -2.46 -20.99 -19.40
N ALA A 152 -3.73 -20.78 -19.03
CA ALA A 152 -4.54 -21.67 -18.20
C ALA A 152 -5.44 -22.62 -19.03
#